data_AF-A0A7V2LDW5-F1
#
_entry.id   AF-A0A7V2LDW5-F1
#
_cell.length_a   1.000
_cell.length_b   1.000
_cell.length_c   1.000
_cell.angle_alpha   90.00
_cell.angle_beta   90.00
_cell.angle_gamma   90.00
#
_symmetry.space_group_name_H-M   'P 1'
#
loop_
_entity.id
_entity.type
_entity.pdbx_description
1 polymer ?
#
loop_
_entity_poly.entity_id
_entity_poly.type
_entity_poly.pdbx_seq_one_letter_code
_entity_poly.pdbx_strand_id
1 'polypeptide(L)' 'MHSKVTIKIPRELYQRLSQMIAGTGFSSVTEFVVFVLRSLASTGEIQSEDSLTAEEVKAIRERLKKLGYLKEEE' A
#
# COMPACT_ATOMS: atom_id res chain seq x y z
N MET A 1 5.48 1.06 26.30
CA MET A 1 4.50 0.54 25.32
C MET A 1 3.40 1.57 25.18
N HIS A 2 3.17 2.10 23.99
CA HIS A 2 2.03 2.99 23.75
C HIS A 2 0.72 2.21 23.91
N SER A 3 -0.35 2.92 24.30
CA SER A 3 -1.70 2.35 24.37
C SER A 3 -2.13 1.85 22.98
N LYS A 4 -2.74 0.66 22.94
CA LYS A 4 -3.32 0.10 21.72
C LYS A 4 -4.79 0.50 21.64
N VAL A 5 -5.25 0.82 20.43
CA VAL A 5 -6.67 1.06 20.14
C VAL A 5 -7.26 -0.17 19.45
N THR A 6 -8.57 -0.40 19.63
CA THR A 6 -9.30 -1.49 18.96
C THR A 6 -10.07 -0.95 17.77
N ILE A 7 -9.93 -1.60 16.62
CA ILE A 7 -10.65 -1.24 15.39
C ILE A 7 -11.66 -2.35 15.09
N LYS A 8 -12.92 -1.97 14.84
CA LYS A 8 -13.94 -2.92 14.38
C LYS A 8 -13.82 -3.06 12.87
N ILE A 9 -13.76 -4.30 12.40
CA ILE A 9 -13.76 -4.64 10.97
C ILE A 9 -14.85 -5.67 10.68
N PRO A 10 -15.52 -5.60 9.52
CA PRO A 10 -16.49 -6.61 9.12
C PRO A 10 -15.88 -8.02 9.17
N ARG A 11 -16.64 -8.98 9.69
CA ARG A 11 -16.16 -10.37 9.85
C ARG A 11 -15.72 -10.97 8.52
N GLU A 12 -16.44 -10.67 7.44
CA GLU A 12 -16.10 -11.13 6.09
C GLU A 12 -14.72 -10.63 5.64
N LEU A 13 -14.43 -9.35 5.88
CA LEU A 13 -13.12 -8.77 5.56
C LEU A 13 -12.01 -9.43 6.37
N TYR A 14 -12.22 -9.66 7.66
CA TYR A 14 -11.26 -10.37 8.50
C TYR A 14 -10.96 -11.78 7.98
N GLN A 15 -11.98 -12.53 7.55
CA GLN A 15 -11.80 -13.88 7.00
C GLN A 15 -11.01 -13.87 5.70
N ARG A 16 -11.33 -12.95 4.78
CA ARG A 16 -10.58 -12.78 3.53
C ARG A 16 -9.12 -12.43 3.80
N LEU A 17 -8.87 -11.49 4.71
CA LEU A 17 -7.51 -11.13 5.12
C LEU A 17 -6.77 -12.30 5.76
N SER A 18 -7.43 -13.09 6.60
CA SER A 18 -6.86 -14.29 7.22
C SER A 18 -6.44 -15.33 6.19
N GLN A 19 -7.21 -15.51 5.11
CA GLN A 19 -6.84 -16.39 4.01
C GLN A 19 -5.69 -15.81 3.18
N MET A 20 -5.71 -14.50 2.93
CA MET A 20 -4.68 -13.81 2.14
C MET A 20 -3.29 -13.86 2.79
N ILE A 21 -3.22 -13.81 4.12
CA ILE A 21 -1.95 -13.90 4.85
C ILE A 21 -1.50 -15.34 5.13
N ALA A 22 -2.31 -16.35 4.78
CA ALA A 22 -1.94 -17.74 5.00
C ALA A 22 -0.72 -18.11 4.15
N GLY A 23 0.35 -18.60 4.80
CA GLY A 23 1.62 -18.90 4.11
C GLY A 23 2.53 -17.69 3.89
N THR A 24 2.16 -16.52 4.39
CA THR A 24 3.04 -15.34 4.46
C THR A 24 3.80 -15.31 5.79
N GLY A 25 4.71 -14.34 5.96
CA GLY A 25 5.44 -14.12 7.21
C GLY A 25 4.62 -13.46 8.33
N PHE A 26 3.35 -13.13 8.10
CA PHE A 26 2.51 -12.47 9.11
C PHE A 26 1.92 -13.50 10.09
N SER A 27 2.10 -13.26 11.38
CA SER A 27 1.58 -14.10 12.46
C SER A 27 0.08 -13.88 12.74
N SER A 28 -0.47 -12.74 12.32
CA SER A 28 -1.89 -12.42 12.51
C SER A 28 -2.40 -11.35 11.56
N VAL A 29 -3.73 -11.30 11.39
CA VAL A 29 -4.40 -10.22 10.65
C VAL A 29 -4.10 -8.86 11.28
N THR A 30 -3.98 -8.79 12.61
CA THR A 30 -3.64 -7.54 13.31
C THR A 30 -2.24 -7.05 12.95
N GLU A 31 -1.26 -7.95 12.88
CA GLU A 31 0.10 -7.60 12.46
C GLU A 31 0.11 -7.08 11.02
N PHE A 32 -0.58 -7.78 10.12
CA PHE A 32 -0.74 -7.37 8.73
C PHE A 32 -1.37 -5.97 8.61
N VAL A 33 -2.47 -5.71 9.33
CA VAL A 33 -3.14 -4.41 9.33
C VAL A 33 -2.21 -3.32 9.86
N VAL A 34 -1.47 -3.57 10.94
CA VAL A 34 -0.51 -2.60 11.49
C VAL A 34 0.60 -2.30 10.49
N PHE A 35 1.12 -3.31 9.79
CA PHE A 35 2.13 -3.14 8.75
C PHE A 35 1.63 -2.24 7.62
N VAL A 36 0.45 -2.55 7.07
CA VAL A 36 -0.15 -1.77 5.98
C VAL A 36 -0.44 -0.33 6.42
N LEU A 37 -1.07 -0.14 7.58
CA LEU A 37 -1.36 1.20 8.09
C LEU A 37 -0.08 2.01 8.35
N ARG A 38 0.99 1.37 8.85
CA ARG A 38 2.29 2.05 9.01
C ARG A 38 2.89 2.44 7.67
N SER A 39 2.82 1.55 6.68
CA SER A 39 3.31 1.85 5.33
C SER A 39 2.58 3.04 4.72
N LEU A 40 1.24 3.08 4.84
CA LEU A 40 0.42 4.20 4.37
C LEU A 40 0.68 5.49 5.14
N ALA A 41 0.89 5.42 6.46
CA ALA A 41 1.25 6.60 7.25
C ALA A 41 2.66 7.12 6.94
N SER A 42 3.58 6.23 6.56
CA SER A 42 4.95 6.61 6.19
C SER A 42 5.07 7.30 4.84
N THR A 43 4.08 7.12 3.95
CA THR A 43 4.01 7.82 2.67
C THR A 43 3.54 9.28 2.78
N GLY A 44 3.14 9.73 3.97
CA GLY A 44 2.71 11.12 4.23
C GLY A 44 1.21 11.22 4.52
N GLU A 45 0.72 12.46 4.67
CA GLU A 45 -0.72 12.73 4.71
C GLU A 45 -1.35 12.20 3.42
N ILE A 46 -2.48 11.49 3.53
CA ILE A 46 -3.33 11.20 2.37
C ILE A 46 -3.95 12.53 1.95
N GLN A 47 -3.19 13.35 1.25
CA GLN A 47 -3.71 14.55 0.62
C GLN A 47 -4.51 14.09 -0.59
N SER A 48 -5.67 14.70 -0.81
CA SER A 48 -6.55 14.41 -1.95
C SER A 48 -5.85 14.61 -3.32
N GLU A 49 -4.60 15.07 -3.33
CA GLU A 49 -3.70 15.22 -4.47
C GLU A 49 -2.83 13.98 -4.76
N ASP A 50 -3.02 12.85 -4.07
CA ASP A 50 -2.34 11.57 -4.37
C ASP A 50 -2.65 10.99 -5.78
N SER A 51 -3.51 11.64 -6.55
CA SER A 51 -3.57 11.45 -8.00
C SER A 51 -2.41 12.19 -8.66
N LEU A 52 -1.36 11.46 -9.02
CA LEU A 52 -0.26 11.97 -9.86
C LEU A 52 -0.84 12.80 -11.00
N THR A 53 -0.41 14.05 -11.10
CA THR A 53 -0.79 14.91 -12.22
C THR A 53 -0.28 14.30 -13.52
N ALA A 54 -0.92 14.63 -14.65
CA ALA A 54 -0.50 14.12 -15.96
C ALA A 54 0.98 14.43 -16.26
N GLU A 55 1.50 15.53 -15.71
CA GLU A 55 2.90 15.95 -15.82
C GLU A 55 3.84 15.07 -14.99
N GLU A 56 3.47 14.74 -13.75
CA GLU A 56 4.24 13.82 -12.89
C GLU A 56 4.27 12.40 -13.47
N VAL A 57 3.14 11.92 -14.01
CA VAL A 57 3.08 10.63 -14.71
C VAL A 57 4.02 10.64 -15.93
N LYS A 58 4.08 11.75 -16.68
CA LYS A 58 4.99 11.90 -17.83
C LYS A 58 6.45 11.87 -17.39
N ALA A 59 6.80 12.60 -16.33
CA ALA A 59 8.16 12.62 -15.78
C ALA A 59 8.61 11.25 -15.25
N ILE A 60 7.73 10.52 -14.55
CA ILE A 60 8.00 9.17 -14.07
C ILE A 60 8.18 8.21 -15.25
N ARG A 61 7.33 8.29 -16.29
CA ARG A 61 7.48 7.49 -17.52
C ARG A 61 8.83 7.74 -18.21
N GLU A 62 9.25 9.00 -18.36
CA GLU A 62 10.56 9.32 -18.94
C GLU A 62 11.72 8.79 -18.10
N ARG A 63 11.62 8.86 -16.76
CA ARG A 63 12.63 8.31 -15.86
C ARG A 63 12.70 6.79 -15.96
N LEU A 64 11.56 6.10 -16.03
CA LEU A 64 11.51 4.65 -16.22
C LEU A 64 12.03 4.22 -17.60
N LYS A 65 11.78 5.00 -18.66
CA LYS A 65 12.39 4.80 -19.99
C LYS A 65 13.91 4.89 -19.93
N LYS A 66 14.47 5.93 -19.29
CA LYS A 66 15.93 6.10 -19.12
C LYS A 66 16.58 4.96 -18.33
N LEU A 67 15.84 4.38 -17.39
CA LEU A 67 16.29 3.24 -16.59
C LEU A 67 16.03 1.89 -17.26
N GLY A 68 15.41 1.87 -18.45
CA GLY A 68 15.14 0.66 -19.23
C GLY A 68 13.95 -0.19 -18.76
N TYR A 69 13.14 0.32 -17.82
CA TYR A 69 11.95 -0.37 -17.29
C TYR A 69 10.70 -0.17 -18.14
N LEU A 70 10.70 0.80 -19.06
CA LEU A 70 9.65 0.98 -20.08
C LEU A 70 10.31 1.01 -21.47
N LYS A 71 9.89 0.11 -22.35
CA LYS A 71 10.19 0.16 -23.79
C LYS A 71 9.01 0.79 -24.51
N GLU A 72 9.28 1.63 -25.50
CA GLU A 72 8.24 2.11 -26.42
C GLU A 72 7.76 0.91 -27.24
N GLU A 73 6.51 0.50 -27.02
CA GLU A 73 5.78 -0.23 -28.05
C GLU A 73 5.16 0.84 -28.96
N GLU A 74 5.41 0.70 -30.27
CA GLU A 74 4.89 1.56 -31.35
C GLU A 74 3.35 1.66 -31.34
#